data_AF-A0A9X7ASN9-F1
#
_entry.id   AF-A0A9X7ASN9-F1
#
_cell.length_a   1.000
_cell.length_b   1.000
_cell.length_c   1.000
_cell.angle_alpha   90.00
_cell.angle_beta   90.00
_cell.angle_gamma   90.00
#
_symmetry.space_group_name_H-M   'P 1'
#
loop_
_entity.id
_entity.type
_entity.pdbx_description
1 polymer ?
#
loop_
_entity_poly.entity_id
_entity_poly.type
_entity_poly.pdbx_seq_one_letter_code
_entity_poly.pdbx_strand_id
1 'polypeptide(L)' 'MNELLAEYKHLIDFKDKMQKNNFKFVEKYLSYEKRKNRDGWEEGCIAFLKGAISVQKELIKVIQQNRVLFG' A
#
# COMPACT_ATOMS: atom_id res chain seq x y z
N MET A 1 6.22 11.59 -1.50
CA MET A 1 6.26 10.13 -1.76
C MET A 1 6.68 9.31 -0.53
N ASN A 2 7.75 9.67 0.18
CA ASN A 2 8.17 8.96 1.40
C ASN A 2 7.07 8.91 2.48
N GLU A 3 6.34 10.00 2.66
CA GLU A 3 5.19 10.08 3.59
C GLU A 3 4.08 9.10 3.22
N LEU A 4 3.74 8.98 1.93
CA LEU A 4 2.72 8.04 1.45
C LEU A 4 3.17 6.58 1.66
N LEU A 5 4.43 6.27 1.42
CA LEU A 5 4.95 4.93 1.69
C LEU A 5 4.94 4.61 3.18
N ALA A 6 5.25 5.59 4.03
CA ALA A 6 5.17 5.44 5.49
C ALA A 6 3.71 5.23 5.94
N GLU A 7 2.77 6.04 5.45
CA GLU A 7 1.33 5.87 5.71
C GLU A 7 0.87 4.47 5.31
N TYR A 8 1.20 4.04 4.09
CA TYR A 8 0.85 2.71 3.62
C TYR A 8 1.42 1.63 4.53
N LYS A 9 2.71 1.73 4.92
CA LYS A 9 3.37 0.81 5.85
C LYS A 9 2.65 0.72 7.20
N HIS A 10 2.17 1.83 7.73
CA HIS A 10 1.44 1.87 9.00
C HIS A 10 0.08 1.15 8.95
N LEU A 11 -0.51 1.01 7.76
CA LEU A 11 -1.80 0.34 7.56
C LEU A 11 -1.66 -1.18 7.36
N ILE A 12 -0.45 -1.69 7.18
CA ILE A 12 -0.19 -3.12 6.91
C ILE A 12 -0.13 -3.91 8.21
N ASP A 13 -0.94 -4.98 8.29
CA ASP A 13 -0.70 -6.03 9.28
C ASP A 13 0.42 -6.95 8.79
N PHE A 14 1.61 -6.81 9.37
CA PHE A 14 2.77 -7.63 9.02
C PHE A 14 2.70 -9.08 9.53
N LYS A 15 1.73 -9.42 10.39
CA LYS A 15 1.43 -10.80 10.74
C LYS A 15 0.62 -11.50 9.64
N ASP A 16 -0.16 -10.74 8.87
CA ASP A 16 -0.87 -11.24 7.70
C ASP A 16 0.09 -11.41 6.51
N LYS A 17 0.16 -12.64 5.98
CA LYS A 17 1.08 -12.98 4.88
C LYS A 17 0.72 -12.27 3.57
N MET A 18 -0.56 -12.08 3.29
CA MET A 18 -1.03 -11.43 2.07
C MET A 18 -0.71 -9.94 2.10
N GLN A 19 -1.05 -9.25 3.20
CA GLN A 19 -0.75 -7.83 3.36
C GLN A 19 0.75 -7.55 3.34
N LYS A 20 1.56 -8.41 4.00
CA LYS A 20 3.02 -8.32 3.93
C LYS A 20 3.56 -8.49 2.51
N ASN A 21 2.98 -9.39 1.72
CA ASN A 21 3.39 -9.58 0.32
C ASN A 21 2.98 -8.39 -0.56
N ASN A 22 1.81 -7.81 -0.33
CA ASN A 22 1.36 -6.60 -1.01
C ASN A 22 2.29 -5.41 -0.72
N PHE A 23 2.73 -5.25 0.54
CA PHE A 23 3.72 -4.24 0.88
C PHE A 23 5.03 -4.40 0.10
N LYS A 24 5.57 -5.63 0.07
CA LYS A 24 6.78 -5.94 -0.70
C LYS A 24 6.62 -5.69 -2.19
N PHE A 25 5.44 -5.97 -2.75
CA PHE A 25 5.13 -5.69 -4.15
C PHE A 25 5.20 -4.19 -4.43
N VAL A 26 4.57 -3.37 -3.59
CA VAL A 26 4.60 -1.90 -3.71
C VAL A 26 6.04 -1.39 -3.64
N GLU A 27 6.86 -1.82 -2.68
CA GLU A 27 8.27 -1.39 -2.59
C GLU A 27 9.08 -1.76 -3.84
N LYS A 28 8.87 -2.96 -4.39
CA LYS A 28 9.53 -3.41 -5.62
C LYS A 28 9.08 -2.62 -6.84
N TYR A 29 7.80 -2.30 -6.94
CA TYR A 29 7.25 -1.49 -8.02
C TYR A 29 7.84 -0.08 -8.01
N LEU A 30 7.85 0.60 -6.86
CA LEU A 30 8.46 1.93 -6.72
C LEU A 30 9.96 1.92 -7.09
N SER A 31 10.68 0.89 -6.65
CA SER A 31 12.11 0.72 -6.99
C SER A 31 12.33 0.41 -8.48
N TYR A 32 11.38 -0.24 -9.13
CA TYR A 32 11.42 -0.49 -10.58
C TYR A 32 11.20 0.81 -11.36
N GLU A 33 10.14 1.56 -11.03
CA GLU A 33 9.81 2.82 -11.69
C GLU A 33 10.95 3.84 -11.58
N LYS A 34 11.51 4.00 -10.38
CA LYS A 34 12.68 4.87 -10.14
C LYS A 34 13.90 4.52 -11.00
N ARG A 35 14.10 3.23 -11.32
CA ARG A 35 15.23 2.77 -12.14
C ARG A 35 14.97 2.92 -13.63
N LYS A 36 13.73 2.73 -14.07
CA LYS A 36 13.36 2.70 -15.49
C LYS A 36 13.09 4.08 -16.06
N ASN A 37 12.51 4.97 -15.27
CA ASN A 37 12.08 6.30 -15.70
C ASN A 37 12.97 7.36 -15.06
N ARG A 38 13.87 7.98 -15.85
CA ARG A 38 14.83 8.99 -15.36
C ARG A 38 14.14 10.28 -14.90
N ASP A 39 13.07 10.68 -15.59
CA ASP A 39 12.23 11.85 -15.26
C ASP A 39 10.75 11.43 -15.25
N GLY A 40 9.96 12.01 -14.33
CA GLY A 40 8.50 11.84 -14.28
C GLY A 40 7.97 10.57 -13.57
N TRP A 41 8.84 9.72 -13.03
CA TRP A 41 8.43 8.50 -12.32
C TRP A 41 7.64 8.76 -11.03
N GLU A 42 7.87 9.92 -10.40
CA GLU A 42 7.30 10.26 -9.10
C GLU A 42 5.78 10.43 -9.14
N GLU A 43 5.24 11.08 -10.18
CA GLU A 43 3.79 11.33 -10.29
C GLU A 43 3.00 10.02 -10.40
N GLY A 44 3.47 9.10 -11.26
CA GLY A 44 2.87 7.76 -11.39
C GLY A 44 2.95 6.97 -10.09
N CYS A 45 4.10 7.03 -9.40
CA CYS A 45 4.28 6.39 -8.11
C CYS A 45 3.38 6.98 -7.01
N ILE A 46 3.16 8.31 -7.00
CA ILE A 46 2.25 8.98 -6.07
C ILE A 46 0.82 8.53 -6.32
N ALA A 47 0.38 8.52 -7.59
CA ALA A 47 -0.97 8.07 -7.95
C ALA A 47 -1.19 6.61 -7.55
N PHE A 48 -0.22 5.75 -7.84
CA PHE A 48 -0.23 4.34 -7.45
C PHE A 48 -0.32 4.16 -5.92
N LEU A 49 0.51 4.87 -5.15
CA LEU A 49 0.51 4.79 -3.68
C LEU A 49 -0.82 5.25 -3.08
N LYS A 50 -1.40 6.34 -3.58
CA LYS A 50 -2.73 6.80 -3.14
C LYS A 50 -3.80 5.74 -3.38
N GLY A 51 -3.76 5.07 -4.54
CA GLY A 51 -4.62 3.93 -4.84
C GLY A 51 -4.43 2.77 -3.86
N ALA A 52 -3.19 2.35 -3.63
CA ALA A 52 -2.87 1.26 -2.71
C ALA A 52 -3.33 1.55 -1.27
N ILE A 53 -3.14 2.80 -0.79
CA ILE A 53 -3.62 3.25 0.51
C ILE A 53 -5.16 3.19 0.58
N SER A 54 -5.85 3.66 -0.46
CA SER A 54 -7.32 3.63 -0.51
C SER A 54 -7.86 2.21 -0.40
N VAL A 55 -7.31 1.28 -1.19
CA VAL A 55 -7.69 -0.14 -1.17
C VAL A 55 -7.40 -0.77 0.20
N GLN A 56 -6.26 -0.47 0.81
CA GLN A 56 -5.91 -0.99 2.13
C GLN A 56 -6.84 -0.46 3.23
N LYS A 57 -7.21 0.83 3.18
CA LYS A 57 -8.18 1.42 4.11
C LYS A 57 -9.56 0.77 3.99
N GLU A 58 -9.99 0.44 2.76
CA GLU A 58 -11.24 -0.27 2.53
C GLU A 58 -11.20 -1.70 3.09
N LEU A 59 -10.11 -2.43 2.85
CA LEU A 59 -9.89 -3.75 3.44
C LEU A 59 -9.98 -3.71 4.98
N ILE A 60 -9.33 -2.72 5.62
CA ILE A 60 -9.39 -2.55 7.07
C ILE A 60 -10.82 -2.34 7.55
N LYS A 61 -11.61 -1.50 6.87
CA LYS A 61 -13.03 -1.27 7.21
C LYS A 61 -13.84 -2.57 7.12
N VAL A 62 -13.66 -3.35 6.06
CA VAL A 62 -14.34 -4.64 5.88
C VAL A 62 -13.96 -5.63 6.98
N ILE A 63 -12.68 -5.71 7.34
CA ILE A 63 -12.21 -6.58 8.45
C ILE A 63 -12.83 -6.13 9.78
N GLN A 64 -12.88 -4.83 10.05
CA GLN A 64 -13.47 -4.27 11.28
C GLN A 64 -14.97 -4.55 11.36
N GLN A 65 -15.71 -4.33 10.28
CA GLN A 65 -17.14 -4.62 10.21
C GLN A 65 -17.43 -6.10 10.46
N ASN A 66 -16.68 -6.99 9.83
CA ASN A 66 -16.83 -8.43 10.05
C ASN A 66 -16.52 -8.85 11.49
N ARG A 67 -15.52 -8.23 12.14
CA ARG A 67 -15.24 -8.49 13.56
C ARG A 67 -16.37 -8.04 14.48
N VAL A 68 -17.10 -6.97 14.15
CA VAL A 68 -18.25 -6.49 14.94
C VAL A 68 -19.47 -7.38 14.72
N LEU A 69 -19.67 -7.92 13.51
CA LEU A 69 -20.83 -8.75 13.18
C LEU A 69 -20.73 -10.19 13.69
N PHE A 70 -19.51 -10.72 13.85
CA PHE A 70 -19.26 -12.12 14.20
C PHE A 70 -18.40 -12.30 15.45
N GLY A 71 -18.16 -11.24 16.22
CA GLY A 71 -17.33 -11.22 17.43
C GLY A 71 -18.12 -11.09 18.72
#